data_AF-A0A847PF12-F1
#
_entry.id   AF-A0A847PF12-F1
#
_cell.length_a   1.000
_cell.length_b   1.000
_cell.length_c   1.000
_cell.angle_alpha   90.00
_cell.angle_beta   90.00
_cell.angle_gamma   90.00
#
_symmetry.space_group_name_H-M   'P 1'
#
loop_
_entity.id
_entity.type
_entity.pdbx_description
1 polymer ?
#
loop_
_entity_poly.entity_id
_entity_poly.type
_entity_poly.pdbx_seq_one_letter_code
_entity_poly.pdbx_strand_id
1 'polypeptide(L)'
;MLEYMRAGGSIMWVIAFLSVVALAVALERLFFYWRARTDPQSLEAALSRALRSGDMEAARQLTEASDSSLHRLFAAVLSAWDLPSDAMKLLAEQQVRRELYRWEKHLPILEAVGRIAPLLGLLGTVVGMVEMFSSLHLGAAIDTAAVTGGIGKALYTTVAGLAVAIPTMLVYSLLQGFVDSEAETLERGSDFLLRERLICDSLLPES
;
A
#
# COMPACT_ATOMS: atom_id res chain seq x y z
N MET A 1 -24.88 -18.73 7.48
CA MET A 1 -23.72 -18.33 6.63
C MET A 1 -23.68 -19.12 5.34
N LEU A 2 -23.50 -20.45 5.38
CA LEU A 2 -23.49 -21.31 4.17
C LEU A 2 -24.81 -21.28 3.37
N GLU A 3 -25.95 -21.15 4.03
CA GLU A 3 -27.25 -20.98 3.35
C GLU A 3 -27.35 -19.64 2.61
N TYR A 4 -26.85 -18.54 3.18
CA TYR A 4 -26.77 -17.23 2.51
C TYR A 4 -25.82 -17.26 1.31
N MET A 5 -24.68 -17.95 1.43
CA MET A 5 -23.73 -18.12 0.32
C MET A 5 -24.30 -18.95 -0.83
N ARG A 6 -25.09 -19.98 -0.53
CA ARG A 6 -25.82 -20.75 -1.56
C ARG A 6 -26.94 -19.92 -2.18
N ALA A 7 -27.63 -19.09 -1.39
CA ALA A 7 -28.71 -18.24 -1.86
C ALA A 7 -28.25 -17.14 -2.83
N GLY A 8 -27.07 -16.53 -2.63
CA GLY A 8 -26.59 -15.51 -3.57
C GLY A 8 -25.82 -16.02 -4.79
N GLY A 9 -25.71 -17.34 -4.98
CA GLY A 9 -25.09 -17.94 -6.17
C GLY A 9 -23.56 -17.84 -6.24
N SER A 10 -23.01 -18.08 -7.42
CA SER A 10 -21.56 -18.17 -7.68
C SER A 10 -20.78 -16.89 -7.37
N ILE A 11 -21.41 -15.72 -7.54
CA ILE A 11 -20.80 -14.41 -7.29
C ILE A 11 -20.39 -14.25 -5.82
N MET A 12 -21.13 -14.84 -4.89
CA MET A 12 -20.78 -14.72 -3.47
C MET A 12 -19.48 -15.44 -3.12
N TRP A 13 -19.16 -16.54 -3.81
CA TRP A 13 -17.87 -17.23 -3.65
C TRP A 13 -16.70 -16.38 -4.16
N VAL A 14 -16.92 -15.62 -5.24
CA VAL A 14 -15.93 -14.66 -5.76
C VAL A 14 -15.71 -13.53 -4.76
N ILE A 15 -16.77 -12.94 -4.21
CA ILE A 15 -16.67 -11.89 -3.17
C ILE A 15 -15.95 -12.42 -1.92
N ALA A 16 -16.27 -13.64 -1.48
CA ALA A 16 -15.62 -14.28 -0.35
C ALA A 16 -14.11 -14.50 -0.60
N PHE A 17 -13.74 -14.95 -1.80
CA PHE A 17 -12.34 -15.07 -2.19
C PHE A 17 -11.60 -13.73 -2.16
N LEU A 18 -12.20 -12.67 -2.72
CA LEU A 18 -11.61 -11.32 -2.67
C LEU A 18 -11.44 -10.80 -1.23
N SER A 19 -12.38 -11.14 -0.33
CA SER A 19 -12.25 -10.79 1.09
C SER A 19 -11.04 -11.43 1.74
N VAL A 20 -10.77 -12.71 1.45
CA VAL A 20 -9.59 -13.42 1.98
C VAL A 20 -8.31 -12.81 1.42
N VAL A 21 -8.27 -12.50 0.12
CA VAL A 21 -7.11 -11.84 -0.52
C VAL A 21 -6.86 -10.46 0.11
N ALA A 22 -7.91 -9.64 0.26
CA ALA A 22 -7.79 -8.32 0.89
C ALA A 22 -7.28 -8.42 2.33
N LEU A 23 -7.81 -9.35 3.12
CA LEU A 23 -7.37 -9.57 4.50
C LEU A 23 -5.91 -10.01 4.56
N ALA A 24 -5.49 -10.94 3.70
CA ALA A 24 -4.11 -11.42 3.65
C ALA A 24 -3.13 -10.28 3.32
N VAL A 25 -3.45 -9.45 2.32
CA VAL A 25 -2.64 -8.30 1.94
C VAL A 25 -2.62 -7.23 3.04
N ALA A 26 -3.78 -6.96 3.66
CA ALA A 26 -3.88 -6.00 4.76
C ALA A 26 -2.96 -6.39 5.94
N LEU A 27 -2.95 -7.66 6.33
CA LEU A 27 -2.12 -8.15 7.43
C LEU A 27 -0.63 -8.15 7.08
N GLU A 28 -0.26 -8.59 5.87
CA GLU A 28 1.12 -8.53 5.38
C GLU A 28 1.67 -7.12 5.42
N ARG A 29 0.88 -6.17 4.91
CA ARG A 29 1.25 -4.75 4.89
C ARG A 29 1.36 -4.20 6.30
N LEU A 30 0.35 -4.37 7.14
CA LEU A 30 0.37 -3.81 8.49
C LEU A 30 1.60 -4.29 9.29
N PHE A 31 2.01 -5.55 9.12
CA PHE A 31 3.23 -6.09 9.71
C PHE A 31 4.50 -5.44 9.14
N PHE A 32 4.58 -5.25 7.82
CA PHE A 32 5.68 -4.53 7.17
C PHE A 32 5.84 -3.11 7.72
N TYR A 33 4.75 -2.33 7.78
CA TYR A 33 4.75 -0.96 8.29
C TYR A 33 5.18 -0.89 9.76
N TRP A 34 4.68 -1.81 10.59
CA TRP A 34 5.03 -1.83 12.00
C TRP A 34 6.52 -2.11 12.23
N ARG A 35 7.12 -2.98 11.41
CA ARG A 35 8.55 -3.32 11.46
C ARG A 35 9.45 -2.24 10.86
N ALA A 36 8.96 -1.47 9.88
CA ALA A 36 9.76 -0.47 9.16
C ALA A 36 9.89 0.88 9.90
N ARG A 37 9.18 1.08 11.02
CA ARG A 37 9.25 2.32 11.81
C ARG A 37 10.68 2.62 12.25
N THR A 38 11.14 3.83 11.94
CA THR A 38 12.45 4.36 12.35
C THR A 38 12.27 5.77 12.88
N ASP A 39 13.12 6.19 13.82
CA ASP A 39 13.20 7.57 14.28
C ASP A 39 14.19 8.36 13.39
N PRO A 40 13.70 9.20 12.45
CA PRO A 40 14.56 9.90 11.48
C PRO A 40 15.47 10.92 12.15
N GLN A 41 14.97 11.61 13.19
CA GLN A 41 15.67 12.74 13.81
C GLN A 41 16.94 12.30 14.51
N SER A 42 16.87 11.16 15.22
CA SER A 42 18.02 10.60 15.93
C SER A 42 19.15 10.21 14.96
N LEU A 43 18.80 9.64 13.81
CA LEU A 43 19.74 9.18 12.80
C LEU A 43 20.37 10.35 12.04
N GLU A 44 19.56 11.31 11.57
CA GLU A 44 20.07 12.52 10.91
C GLU A 44 21.04 13.30 11.81
N ALA A 45 20.72 13.45 13.10
CA ALA A 45 21.58 14.14 14.06
C ALA A 45 22.88 13.38 14.36
N ALA A 46 22.85 12.04 14.36
CA ALA A 46 24.06 11.24 14.52
C ALA A 46 24.95 11.30 13.25
N LEU A 47 24.33 11.23 12.08
CA LEU A 47 25.03 11.24 10.79
C LEU A 47 25.65 12.61 10.50
N SER A 48 24.93 13.72 10.77
CA SER A 48 25.47 15.08 10.65
C SER A 48 26.75 15.25 11.47
N ARG A 49 26.76 14.74 12.71
CA ARG A 49 27.95 14.81 13.59
C ARG A 49 29.13 14.03 13.01
N ALA A 50 28.90 12.82 12.52
CA ALA A 50 29.95 12.00 11.92
C ALA A 50 30.54 12.67 10.66
N LEU A 51 29.68 13.12 9.74
CA LEU A 51 30.08 13.79 8.50
C LEU A 51 30.88 15.07 8.76
N ARG A 52 30.43 15.91 9.68
CA ARG A 52 31.13 17.17 10.03
C ARG A 52 32.46 16.95 10.74
N SER A 53 32.61 15.83 11.45
CA SER A 53 33.89 15.43 12.04
C SER A 53 34.88 14.84 11.03
N GLY A 54 34.45 14.61 9.78
CA GLY A 54 35.24 13.97 8.74
C GLY A 54 35.37 12.44 8.90
N ASP A 55 34.67 11.85 9.88
CA ASP A 55 34.71 10.42 10.15
C ASP A 55 33.69 9.67 9.27
N MET A 56 34.10 9.43 8.01
CA MET A 56 33.29 8.73 7.02
C MET A 56 33.03 7.25 7.41
N GLU A 57 33.94 6.65 8.19
CA GLU A 57 33.79 5.27 8.64
C GLU A 57 32.68 5.17 9.70
N ALA A 58 32.66 6.10 10.66
CA ALA A 58 31.56 6.21 11.61
C ALA A 58 30.22 6.51 10.91
N ALA A 59 30.22 7.35 9.87
CA ALA A 59 29.03 7.63 9.06
C ALA A 59 28.47 6.36 8.40
N ARG A 60 29.33 5.52 7.81
CA ARG A 60 28.93 4.24 7.20
C ARG A 60 28.36 3.27 8.23
N GLN A 61 29.03 3.10 9.37
CA GLN A 61 28.57 2.22 10.44
C GLN A 61 27.17 2.62 10.97
N LEU A 62 26.90 3.93 11.09
CA LEU A 62 25.58 4.42 11.46
C LEU A 62 24.51 4.03 10.44
N THR A 63 24.83 4.07 9.14
CA THR A 63 23.88 3.67 8.09
C THR A 63 23.69 2.16 7.97
N GLU A 64 24.62 1.35 8.46
CA GLU A 64 24.52 -0.12 8.46
C GLU A 64 23.87 -0.68 9.73
N ALA A 65 23.66 0.16 10.75
CA ALA A 65 23.11 -0.26 12.05
C ALA A 65 21.67 -0.79 11.98
N SER A 66 20.92 -0.48 10.91
CA SER A 66 19.55 -0.96 10.72
C SER A 66 19.20 -1.08 9.23
N ASP A 67 18.18 -1.87 8.93
CA ASP A 67 17.66 -2.09 7.58
C ASP A 67 16.38 -1.27 7.31
N SER A 68 16.36 0.00 7.76
CA SER A 68 15.24 0.89 7.44
C SER A 68 15.40 1.57 6.09
N SER A 69 14.30 2.12 5.56
CA SER A 69 14.33 2.85 4.28
C SER A 69 15.34 4.00 4.30
N LEU A 70 15.39 4.73 5.41
CA LEU A 70 16.27 5.88 5.60
C LEU A 70 17.74 5.45 5.76
N HIS A 71 18.03 4.35 6.45
CA HIS A 71 19.37 3.76 6.51
C HIS A 71 19.86 3.34 5.12
N ARG A 72 19.01 2.64 4.34
CA ARG A 72 19.36 2.24 2.96
C ARG A 72 19.54 3.43 2.03
N LEU A 73 18.73 4.48 2.18
CA LEU A 73 18.92 5.74 1.46
C LEU A 73 20.29 6.34 1.76
N PHE A 74 20.61 6.46 3.05
CA PHE A 74 21.87 7.08 3.48
C PHE A 74 23.08 6.25 3.05
N ALA A 75 23.04 4.92 3.20
CA ALA A 75 24.11 4.04 2.74
C ALA A 75 24.35 4.17 1.22
N ALA A 76 23.29 4.23 0.42
CA ALA A 76 23.40 4.40 -1.03
C ALA A 76 24.05 5.74 -1.40
N VAL A 77 23.64 6.83 -0.75
CA VAL A 77 24.18 8.17 -1.02
C VAL A 77 25.64 8.30 -0.53
N LEU A 78 25.96 7.78 0.66
CA LEU A 78 27.33 7.77 1.20
C LEU A 78 28.29 6.93 0.34
N SER A 79 27.81 5.86 -0.32
CA SER A 79 28.64 5.09 -1.25
C SER A 79 29.09 5.90 -2.47
N ALA A 80 28.40 7.00 -2.76
CA ALA A 80 28.65 7.93 -3.85
C ALA A 80 29.18 9.30 -3.39
N TRP A 81 29.68 9.39 -2.16
CA TRP A 81 30.14 10.65 -1.57
C TRP A 81 31.26 11.33 -2.37
N ASP A 82 32.11 10.55 -3.04
CA ASP A 82 33.23 11.08 -3.84
C ASP A 82 32.84 11.40 -5.30
N LEU A 83 31.65 11.00 -5.76
CA LEU A 83 31.15 11.28 -7.12
C LEU A 83 30.60 12.70 -7.24
N PRO A 84 30.48 13.31 -8.44
CA PRO A 84 29.90 14.64 -8.60
C PRO A 84 28.50 14.77 -7.97
N SER A 85 28.15 15.96 -7.50
CA SER A 85 26.86 16.25 -6.83
C SER A 85 25.65 15.79 -7.64
N ASP A 86 25.68 15.96 -8.97
CA ASP A 86 24.62 15.50 -9.87
C ASP A 86 24.43 13.98 -9.85
N ALA A 87 25.53 13.22 -9.80
CA ALA A 87 25.49 11.77 -9.71
C ALA A 87 24.95 11.30 -8.35
N MET A 88 25.33 12.00 -7.28
CA MET A 88 24.83 11.72 -5.93
C MET A 88 23.32 12.00 -5.82
N LYS A 89 22.86 13.12 -6.36
CA LYS A 89 21.43 13.47 -6.43
C LYS A 89 20.64 12.42 -7.21
N LEU A 90 21.15 11.99 -8.36
CA LEU A 90 20.51 10.95 -9.18
C LEU A 90 20.37 9.63 -8.39
N LEU A 91 21.40 9.23 -7.66
CA LEU A 91 21.37 8.02 -6.83
C LEU A 91 20.39 8.14 -5.66
N ALA A 92 20.33 9.31 -5.01
CA ALA A 92 19.35 9.57 -3.97
C ALA A 92 17.92 9.44 -4.51
N GLU A 93 17.60 10.12 -5.62
CA GLU A 93 16.29 10.04 -6.27
C GLU A 93 15.92 8.61 -6.69
N GLN A 94 16.87 7.85 -7.24
CA GLN A 94 16.67 6.44 -7.59
C GLN A 94 16.37 5.58 -6.36
N GLN A 95 17.09 5.81 -5.26
CA GLN A 95 16.91 5.05 -4.04
C GLN A 95 15.60 5.40 -3.33
N VAL A 96 15.19 6.68 -3.31
CA VAL A 96 13.85 7.10 -2.84
C VAL A 96 12.76 6.38 -3.64
N ARG A 97 12.82 6.42 -4.98
CA ARG A 97 11.84 5.71 -5.84
C ARG A 97 11.81 4.21 -5.57
N ARG A 98 12.97 3.59 -5.36
CA ARG A 98 13.06 2.15 -5.07
C ARG A 98 12.42 1.80 -3.73
N GLU A 99 12.64 2.62 -2.70
CA GLU A 99 12.02 2.42 -1.40
C GLU A 99 10.51 2.67 -1.48
N LEU A 100 10.05 3.76 -2.10
CA LEU A 100 8.62 4.02 -2.30
C LEU A 100 7.90 2.87 -3.00
N TYR A 101 8.49 2.31 -4.05
CA TYR A 101 7.93 1.14 -4.72
C TYR A 101 7.74 -0.07 -3.78
N ARG A 102 8.63 -0.26 -2.80
CA ARG A 102 8.49 -1.34 -1.80
C ARG A 102 7.32 -1.08 -0.86
N TRP A 103 7.13 0.17 -0.47
CA TRP A 103 6.06 0.60 0.42
C TRP A 103 4.67 0.51 -0.26
N GLU A 104 4.59 0.92 -1.53
CA GLU A 104 3.39 0.85 -2.37
C GLU A 104 3.02 -0.56 -2.83
N LYS A 105 3.97 -1.50 -2.78
CA LYS A 105 3.72 -2.87 -3.24
C LYS A 105 2.43 -3.44 -2.59
N HIS A 106 1.66 -4.21 -3.34
CA HIS A 106 0.37 -4.78 -2.92
C HIS A 106 -0.77 -3.81 -2.54
N LEU A 107 -0.54 -2.51 -2.30
CA LEU A 107 -1.63 -1.53 -2.06
C LEU A 107 -2.63 -1.47 -3.23
N PRO A 108 -2.19 -1.51 -4.51
CA PRO A 108 -3.13 -1.55 -5.64
C PRO A 108 -4.09 -2.74 -5.62
N ILE A 109 -3.73 -3.84 -4.95
CA ILE A 109 -4.63 -5.00 -4.81
C ILE A 109 -5.78 -4.65 -3.86
N LEU A 110 -5.50 -3.98 -2.74
CA LEU A 110 -6.53 -3.52 -1.81
C LEU A 110 -7.45 -2.49 -2.48
N GLU A 111 -6.88 -1.54 -3.22
CA GLU A 111 -7.63 -0.55 -3.99
C GLU A 111 -8.57 -1.25 -5.00
N ALA A 112 -8.04 -2.20 -5.76
CA ALA A 112 -8.79 -2.96 -6.75
C ALA A 112 -9.94 -3.75 -6.09
N VAL A 113 -9.68 -4.47 -4.99
CA VAL A 113 -10.73 -5.21 -4.27
C VAL A 113 -11.79 -4.26 -3.73
N GLY A 114 -11.40 -3.13 -3.14
CA GLY A 114 -12.31 -2.12 -2.63
C GLY A 114 -13.23 -1.54 -3.70
N ARG A 115 -12.74 -1.40 -4.95
CA ARG A 115 -13.53 -0.90 -6.10
C ARG A 115 -14.37 -1.98 -6.76
N ILE A 116 -13.86 -3.21 -6.87
CA ILE A 116 -14.50 -4.29 -7.62
C ILE A 116 -15.56 -5.02 -6.78
N ALA A 117 -15.37 -5.17 -5.47
CA ALA A 117 -16.32 -5.89 -4.61
C ALA A 117 -17.76 -5.33 -4.65
N PRO A 118 -18.00 -4.00 -4.61
CA PRO A 118 -19.34 -3.44 -4.77
C PRO A 118 -19.93 -3.69 -6.16
N LEU A 119 -19.10 -3.60 -7.21
CA LEU A 119 -19.51 -3.86 -8.59
C LEU A 119 -19.92 -5.32 -8.79
N LEU A 120 -19.25 -6.27 -8.13
CA LEU A 120 -19.68 -7.66 -8.09
C LEU A 120 -21.00 -7.84 -7.34
N GLY A 121 -21.20 -7.10 -6.25
CA GLY A 121 -22.49 -7.08 -5.54
C GLY A 121 -23.63 -6.62 -6.44
N LEU A 122 -23.41 -5.53 -7.19
CA LEU A 122 -24.33 -5.01 -8.21
C LEU A 122 -24.55 -6.01 -9.35
N LEU A 123 -23.50 -6.68 -9.84
CA LEU A 123 -23.65 -7.74 -10.84
C LEU A 123 -24.56 -8.86 -10.32
N GLY A 124 -24.43 -9.22 -9.05
CA GLY A 124 -25.30 -10.20 -8.40
C GLY A 124 -26.77 -9.80 -8.40
N THR A 125 -27.08 -8.50 -8.29
CA THR A 125 -28.47 -8.02 -8.40
C THR A 125 -29.02 -8.17 -9.79
N VAL A 126 -28.22 -7.82 -10.80
CA VAL A 126 -28.61 -7.96 -12.22
C VAL A 126 -28.88 -9.43 -12.55
N VAL A 127 -27.98 -10.33 -12.14
CA VAL A 127 -28.16 -11.78 -12.35
C VAL A 127 -29.40 -12.30 -11.63
N GLY A 128 -29.62 -11.91 -10.36
CA GLY A 128 -30.82 -12.30 -9.61
C GLY A 128 -32.12 -11.83 -10.25
N MET A 129 -32.14 -10.60 -10.79
CA MET A 129 -33.29 -10.07 -11.52
C MET A 129 -33.52 -10.81 -12.85
N VAL A 130 -32.47 -11.13 -13.61
CA VAL A 130 -32.58 -11.89 -14.86
C VAL A 130 -33.16 -13.29 -14.60
N GLU A 131 -32.68 -13.99 -13.57
CA GLU A 131 -33.21 -15.30 -13.17
C GLU A 131 -34.69 -15.20 -12.78
N MET A 132 -35.08 -14.22 -11.98
CA MET A 132 -36.47 -13.96 -11.61
C MET A 132 -37.36 -13.70 -12.85
N PHE A 133 -36.95 -12.85 -13.78
CA PHE A 133 -37.78 -12.57 -14.97
C PHE A 133 -37.87 -13.76 -15.91
N SER A 134 -36.82 -14.58 -15.98
CA SER A 134 -36.83 -15.80 -16.80
C SER A 134 -37.85 -16.83 -16.30
N SER A 135 -38.07 -16.94 -14.98
CA SER A 135 -39.07 -17.86 -14.41
C SER A 135 -40.51 -17.41 -14.68
N LEU A 136 -40.74 -16.12 -14.93
CA LEU A 136 -42.07 -15.57 -15.24
C LEU A 136 -42.50 -15.81 -16.70
N HIS A 137 -41.55 -16.05 -17.63
CA HIS A 137 -41.85 -16.23 -19.06
C HIS A 137 -42.42 -17.62 -19.41
N LEU A 138 -42.52 -18.55 -18.45
CA LEU A 138 -42.95 -19.93 -18.67
C LEU A 138 -44.48 -20.15 -18.65
N GLY A 139 -45.29 -19.09 -18.66
CA GLY A 139 -46.75 -19.19 -18.85
C GLY A 139 -47.55 -19.81 -17.69
N ALA A 140 -46.90 -20.11 -16.56
CA ALA A 140 -47.53 -20.60 -15.34
C ALA A 140 -47.84 -19.45 -14.37
N ALA A 141 -48.72 -19.71 -13.39
CA ALA A 141 -48.99 -18.78 -12.28
C ALA A 141 -47.68 -18.27 -11.65
N ILE A 142 -47.67 -17.01 -11.21
CA ILE A 142 -46.49 -16.38 -10.59
C ILE A 142 -45.98 -17.29 -9.47
N ASP A 143 -44.81 -17.88 -9.68
CA ASP A 143 -44.09 -18.60 -8.64
C ASP A 143 -43.50 -17.58 -7.67
N THR A 144 -44.22 -17.35 -6.57
CA THR A 144 -43.82 -16.43 -5.50
C THR A 144 -42.51 -16.85 -4.85
N ALA A 145 -42.16 -18.13 -4.85
CA ALA A 145 -40.88 -18.62 -4.33
C ALA A 145 -39.72 -18.22 -5.25
N ALA A 146 -39.89 -18.32 -6.57
CA ALA A 146 -38.87 -17.87 -7.54
C ALA A 146 -38.64 -16.36 -7.47
N VAL A 147 -39.72 -15.57 -7.35
CA VAL A 147 -39.64 -14.10 -7.21
C VAL A 147 -38.92 -13.69 -5.92
N THR A 148 -39.32 -14.26 -4.78
CA THR A 148 -38.69 -13.96 -3.49
C THR A 148 -37.23 -14.42 -3.43
N GLY A 149 -36.90 -15.54 -4.08
CA GLY A 149 -35.53 -16.03 -4.22
C GLY A 149 -34.62 -15.08 -5.01
N GLY A 150 -35.07 -14.60 -6.17
CA GLY A 150 -34.28 -13.66 -7.00
C GLY A 150 -34.01 -12.32 -6.31
N ILE A 151 -35.02 -11.77 -5.62
CA ILE A 151 -34.87 -10.55 -4.81
C ILE A 151 -33.89 -10.79 -3.65
N GLY A 152 -34.04 -11.91 -2.94
CA GLY A 152 -33.14 -12.28 -1.85
C GLY A 152 -31.69 -12.38 -2.32
N LYS A 153 -31.44 -13.10 -3.41
CA LYS A 153 -30.12 -13.23 -4.04
C LYS A 153 -29.49 -11.86 -4.32
N ALA A 154 -30.25 -10.95 -4.94
CA ALA A 154 -29.79 -9.60 -5.23
C ALA A 154 -29.38 -8.82 -3.98
N LEU A 155 -30.20 -8.86 -2.92
CA LEU A 155 -29.91 -8.14 -1.68
C LEU A 155 -28.68 -8.71 -0.98
N TYR A 156 -28.55 -10.04 -0.88
CA TYR A 156 -27.41 -10.66 -0.21
C TYR A 156 -26.08 -10.39 -0.92
N THR A 157 -26.04 -10.43 -2.26
CA THR A 157 -24.80 -10.14 -3.01
C THR A 157 -24.35 -8.69 -2.83
N THR A 158 -25.30 -7.76 -2.78
CA THR A 158 -25.01 -6.32 -2.56
C THR A 158 -24.43 -6.08 -1.18
N VAL A 159 -25.09 -6.62 -0.15
CA VAL A 159 -24.64 -6.48 1.23
C VAL A 159 -23.26 -7.10 1.40
N ALA A 160 -23.01 -8.28 0.82
CA ALA A 160 -21.70 -8.94 0.86
C ALA A 160 -20.61 -8.10 0.17
N GLY A 161 -20.88 -7.54 -1.01
CA GLY A 161 -19.93 -6.70 -1.74
C GLY A 161 -19.55 -5.45 -0.95
N LEU A 162 -20.52 -4.78 -0.33
CA LEU A 162 -20.27 -3.61 0.52
C LEU A 162 -19.55 -3.97 1.82
N ALA A 163 -19.92 -5.09 2.45
CA ALA A 163 -19.30 -5.55 3.69
C ALA A 163 -17.80 -5.86 3.52
N VAL A 164 -17.37 -6.26 2.32
CA VAL A 164 -15.94 -6.43 2.00
C VAL A 164 -15.29 -5.12 1.58
N ALA A 165 -15.97 -4.31 0.75
CA ALA A 165 -15.40 -3.10 0.18
C ALA A 165 -15.10 -2.01 1.21
N ILE A 166 -16.04 -1.75 2.12
CA ILE A 166 -15.92 -0.67 3.12
C ILE A 166 -14.68 -0.84 4.00
N PRO A 167 -14.47 -1.98 4.70
CA PRO A 167 -13.28 -2.15 5.52
C PRO A 167 -12.00 -2.19 4.68
N THR A 168 -12.05 -2.78 3.48
CA THR A 168 -10.88 -2.82 2.59
C THR A 168 -10.42 -1.42 2.17
N MET A 169 -11.36 -0.55 1.79
CA MET A 169 -11.08 0.85 1.44
C MET A 169 -10.55 1.65 2.64
N LEU A 170 -11.10 1.42 3.84
CA LEU A 170 -10.62 2.08 5.05
C LEU A 170 -9.17 1.71 5.34
N VAL A 171 -8.84 0.41 5.29
CA VAL A 171 -7.46 -0.07 5.48
C VAL A 171 -6.54 0.47 4.39
N TYR A 172 -6.95 0.43 3.13
CA TYR A 172 -6.19 1.03 2.02
C TYR A 172 -5.86 2.49 2.29
N SER A 173 -6.85 3.30 2.69
CA SER A 173 -6.65 4.73 2.96
C SER A 173 -5.67 4.98 4.12
N LEU A 174 -5.69 4.14 5.15
CA LEU A 174 -4.75 4.24 6.27
C LEU A 174 -3.33 3.86 5.84
N LEU A 175 -3.19 2.78 5.06
CA LEU A 175 -1.91 2.33 4.53
C LEU A 175 -1.30 3.34 3.55
N GLN A 176 -2.12 3.97 2.72
CA GLN A 176 -1.69 5.04 1.82
C GLN A 176 -1.10 6.22 2.60
N GLY A 177 -1.74 6.64 3.70
CA GLY A 177 -1.21 7.71 4.54
C GLY A 177 0.16 7.39 5.16
N PHE A 178 0.46 6.10 5.42
CA PHE A 178 1.79 5.70 5.86
C PHE A 178 2.83 5.74 4.72
N VAL A 179 2.44 5.41 3.47
CA VAL A 179 3.32 5.59 2.30
C VAL A 179 3.67 7.06 2.15
N ASP A 180 2.67 7.95 2.17
CA ASP A 180 2.86 9.38 1.97
C ASP A 180 3.79 9.97 3.06
N SER A 181 3.61 9.56 4.32
CA SER A 181 4.48 9.97 5.43
C SER A 181 5.92 9.47 5.29
N GLU A 182 6.13 8.26 4.76
CA GLU A 182 7.46 7.74 4.50
C GLU A 182 8.10 8.45 3.30
N ALA A 183 7.32 8.78 2.26
CA ALA A 183 7.77 9.54 1.11
C ALA A 183 8.36 10.88 1.53
N GLU A 184 7.62 11.65 2.33
CA GLU A 184 8.10 12.92 2.87
C GLU A 184 9.37 12.73 3.71
N THR A 185 9.46 11.63 4.47
CA THR A 185 10.63 11.35 5.30
C THR A 185 11.87 11.01 4.46
N LEU A 186 11.72 10.24 3.39
CA LEU A 186 12.79 9.92 2.45
C LEU A 186 13.25 11.13 1.65
N GLU A 187 12.32 11.97 1.20
CA GLU A 187 12.64 13.23 0.50
C GLU A 187 13.43 14.18 1.41
N ARG A 188 12.97 14.40 2.65
CA ARG A 188 13.71 15.21 3.63
C ARG A 188 15.09 14.65 3.93
N GLY A 189 15.22 13.33 4.06
CA GLY A 189 16.51 12.68 4.28
C GLY A 189 17.48 12.86 3.10
N SER A 190 16.97 12.80 1.87
CA SER A 190 17.74 13.08 0.65
C SER A 190 18.24 14.53 0.63
N ASP A 191 17.36 15.49 0.89
CA ASP A 191 17.71 16.91 0.94
C ASP A 191 18.72 17.22 2.04
N PHE A 192 18.58 16.57 3.20
CA PHE A 192 19.52 16.67 4.31
C PHE A 192 20.94 16.25 3.90
N LEU A 193 21.11 15.13 3.20
CA LEU A 193 22.43 14.66 2.76
C LEU A 193 23.05 15.55 1.68
N LEU A 194 22.24 16.00 0.71
CA LEU A 194 22.70 16.94 -0.32
C LEU A 194 23.17 18.25 0.33
N ARG A 195 22.45 18.72 1.35
CA ARG A 195 22.84 19.92 2.11
C ARG A 195 24.13 19.72 2.90
N GLU A 196 24.29 18.62 3.64
CA GLU A 196 25.53 18.36 4.38
C GLU A 196 26.73 18.24 3.45
N ARG A 197 26.55 17.65 2.27
CA ARG A 197 27.60 17.64 1.26
C ARG A 197 28.02 19.04 0.80
N LEU A 198 27.06 19.91 0.48
CA LEU A 198 27.37 21.29 0.09
C LEU A 198 28.13 22.05 1.19
N ILE A 199 27.78 21.79 2.46
CA ILE A 199 28.49 22.36 3.62
C ILE A 199 29.93 21.83 3.66
N CYS A 200 30.13 20.52 3.54
CA CYS A 200 31.47 19.92 3.50
C CYS A 200 32.32 20.45 2.33
N ASP A 201 31.74 20.54 1.13
CA ASP A 201 32.43 21.08 -0.05
C ASP A 201 32.83 22.55 0.16
N SER A 202 31.97 23.37 0.79
CA SER A 202 32.30 24.78 1.12
C SER A 202 33.38 24.96 2.21
N LEU A 203 33.64 23.92 3.01
CA LEU A 203 34.64 23.94 4.07
C LEU A 203 36.03 23.50 3.58
N LEU A 204 36.12 22.93 2.36
CA LEU A 204 37.39 22.61 1.71
C LEU A 204 37.91 23.87 0.99
N PRO A 205 39.02 24.49 1.44
CA PRO A 205 39.59 25.62 0.72
C PRO A 205 40.04 25.18 -0.67
N GLU A 206 39.71 25.96 -1.71
CA GLU A 206 40.25 25.78 -3.06
C GLU A 206 41.77 25.69 -2.99
N SER A 207 42.32 24.50 -3.26
CA SER A 207 43.76 24.23 -3.33
C SER A 207 44.22 24.25 -4.78
#